data_AF-A0AAX0HA04-F1
#
_entry.id   AF-A0AAX0HA04-F1
#
_cell.length_a   1.000
_cell.length_b   1.000
_cell.length_c   1.000
_cell.angle_alpha   90.00
_cell.angle_beta   90.00
_cell.angle_gamma   90.00
#
_symmetry.space_group_name_H-M   'P 1'
#
loop_
_entity.id
_entity.type
_entity.pdbx_description
1 polymer ?
#
loop_
_entity_poly.entity_id
_entity_poly.type
_entity_poly.pdbx_seq_one_letter_code
_entity_poly.pdbx_strand_id
1 'polypeptide(L)'
;MKSINSKVMVIIAIIMAMLIACFVVVEIFISKVNASFNESEKTKNEYVLIYKNIIDGERAGLNIRNLYIIPEDKNTLTILENSVDELVTNREEYKKLLGATKLQTDEIFNKITSFYRSSINKVKNNQNITLEDVQEITPIWREYRGLLEKQLASLEIKDKSTSDGFANDVNVLTVGFTVFIIAIIILSSLILLLSKSYLLKAIRSIES
;
A
#
# COMPACT_ATOMS: atom_id res chain seq x y z
N MET A 1 -59.65 8.08 -10.99
CA MET A 1 -58.70 6.95 -10.84
C MET A 1 -57.56 7.13 -11.84
N LYS A 2 -56.29 7.15 -11.42
CA LYS A 2 -55.15 7.16 -12.37
C LYS A 2 -55.22 5.90 -13.25
N SER A 3 -55.00 6.04 -14.56
CA SER A 3 -55.01 4.90 -15.50
C SER A 3 -53.97 3.85 -15.09
N ILE A 4 -54.21 2.59 -15.44
CA ILE A 4 -53.29 1.48 -15.16
C ILE A 4 -51.87 1.82 -15.65
N ASN A 5 -51.76 2.44 -16.83
CA ASN A 5 -50.49 2.92 -17.39
C ASN A 5 -49.77 3.92 -16.48
N SER A 6 -50.50 4.86 -15.87
CA SER A 6 -49.93 5.81 -14.91
C SER A 6 -49.40 5.13 -13.64
N LYS A 7 -50.06 4.07 -13.16
CA LYS A 7 -49.59 3.28 -12.01
C LYS A 7 -48.33 2.48 -12.34
N VAL A 8 -48.28 1.86 -13.52
CA VAL A 8 -47.12 1.11 -14.01
C VAL A 8 -45.91 2.04 -14.19
N MET A 9 -46.10 3.21 -14.80
CA MET A 9 -45.03 4.21 -14.97
C MET A 9 -44.45 4.69 -13.64
N VAL A 10 -45.28 4.87 -12.61
CA VAL A 10 -44.80 5.24 -11.27
C VAL A 10 -43.94 4.12 -10.65
N ILE A 11 -44.34 2.85 -10.80
CA ILE A 11 -43.56 1.70 -10.31
C ILE A 11 -42.21 1.64 -11.02
N ILE A 12 -42.18 1.78 -12.35
CA ILE A 12 -40.95 1.79 -13.15
C ILE A 12 -40.03 2.94 -12.71
N ALA A 13 -40.58 4.14 -12.51
CA ALA A 13 -39.80 5.30 -12.06
C ALA A 13 -39.17 5.08 -10.68
N ILE A 14 -39.90 4.48 -9.73
CA ILE A 14 -39.39 4.14 -8.40
C ILE A 14 -38.25 3.11 -8.51
N ILE A 15 -38.42 2.07 -9.32
CA ILE A 15 -37.38 1.05 -9.54
C ILE A 15 -36.12 1.67 -10.14
N MET A 16 -36.26 2.53 -11.16
CA MET A 16 -35.12 3.24 -11.74
C MET A 16 -34.41 4.13 -10.72
N ALA A 17 -35.16 4.89 -9.90
CA ALA A 17 -34.57 5.73 -8.86
C ALA A 17 -33.79 4.90 -7.81
N MET A 18 -34.32 3.73 -7.42
CA MET A 18 -33.64 2.81 -6.51
C MET A 18 -32.35 2.22 -7.12
N LEU A 19 -32.39 1.86 -8.40
CA LEU A 19 -31.20 1.35 -9.11
C LEU A 19 -30.10 2.41 -9.21
N ILE A 20 -30.46 3.65 -9.54
CA ILE A 20 -29.51 4.78 -9.58
C ILE A 20 -28.91 5.02 -8.19
N ALA A 21 -29.73 5.06 -7.15
CA ALA A 21 -29.23 5.24 -5.78
C ALA A 21 -28.30 4.09 -5.37
N CYS A 22 -28.62 2.84 -5.74
CA CYS A 22 -27.77 1.68 -5.47
C CYS A 22 -26.42 1.79 -6.20
N PHE A 23 -26.44 2.17 -7.48
CA PHE A 23 -25.21 2.40 -8.25
C PHE A 23 -24.32 3.45 -7.59
N VAL A 24 -24.89 4.61 -7.23
CA VAL A 24 -24.13 5.69 -6.56
C VAL A 24 -23.53 5.23 -5.23
N VAL A 25 -24.28 4.48 -4.41
CA VAL A 25 -23.79 3.98 -3.13
C VAL A 25 -22.66 2.97 -3.32
N VAL A 26 -22.78 2.07 -4.29
CA VAL A 26 -21.73 1.11 -4.64
C VAL A 26 -20.45 1.82 -5.08
N GLU A 27 -20.56 2.82 -5.96
CA GLU A 27 -19.42 3.62 -6.41
C GLU A 27 -18.71 4.32 -5.24
N ILE A 28 -19.45 4.88 -4.28
CA ILE A 28 -18.88 5.50 -3.08
C ILE A 28 -18.09 4.48 -2.26
N PHE A 29 -18.64 3.29 -2.02
CA PHE A 29 -17.93 2.26 -1.25
C PHE A 29 -16.73 1.69 -1.99
N ILE A 30 -16.83 1.46 -3.30
CA ILE A 30 -15.68 1.03 -4.13
C ILE A 30 -14.58 2.08 -4.09
N SER A 31 -14.93 3.36 -4.24
CA SER A 31 -13.95 4.45 -4.15
C SER A 31 -13.26 4.47 -2.79
N LYS A 32 -13.99 4.19 -1.71
CA LYS A 32 -13.41 4.14 -0.36
C LYS A 32 -12.45 2.96 -0.20
N VAL A 33 -12.85 1.76 -0.64
CA VAL A 33 -12.00 0.55 -0.64
C VAL A 33 -10.74 0.78 -1.47
N ASN A 34 -10.86 1.42 -2.63
CA ASN A 34 -9.71 1.74 -3.47
C ASN A 34 -8.76 2.73 -2.80
N ALA A 35 -9.29 3.73 -2.09
CA ALA A 35 -8.48 4.68 -1.34
C ALA A 35 -7.70 4.01 -0.20
N SER A 36 -8.36 3.17 0.60
CA SER A 36 -7.69 2.44 1.69
C SER A 36 -6.72 1.37 1.20
N PHE A 37 -7.01 0.72 0.06
CA PHE A 37 -6.05 -0.15 -0.62
C PHE A 37 -4.77 0.61 -1.00
N ASN A 38 -4.90 1.73 -1.70
CA ASN A 38 -3.76 2.54 -2.13
C ASN A 38 -2.93 3.05 -0.94
N GLU A 39 -3.58 3.40 0.17
CA GLU A 39 -2.89 3.82 1.39
C GLU A 39 -2.12 2.67 2.05
N SER A 40 -2.73 1.48 2.13
CA SER A 40 -2.09 0.28 2.67
C SER A 40 -0.91 -0.16 1.79
N GLU A 41 -1.08 -0.20 0.47
CA GLU A 41 -0.02 -0.54 -0.48
C GLU A 41 1.14 0.46 -0.40
N LYS A 42 0.85 1.76 -0.34
CA LYS A 42 1.87 2.80 -0.16
C LYS A 42 2.66 2.59 1.13
N THR A 43 1.97 2.38 2.25
CA THR A 43 2.62 2.18 3.57
C THR A 43 3.54 0.95 3.56
N LYS A 44 3.08 -0.15 2.96
CA LYS A 44 3.89 -1.36 2.77
C LYS A 44 5.13 -1.11 1.90
N ASN A 45 4.97 -0.37 0.81
CA ASN A 45 6.10 -0.02 -0.06
C ASN A 45 7.12 0.87 0.65
N GLU A 46 6.67 1.83 1.47
CA GLU A 46 7.55 2.63 2.34
C GLU A 46 8.33 1.73 3.30
N TYR A 47 7.65 0.80 3.98
CA TYR A 47 8.28 -0.15 4.91
C TYR A 47 9.37 -0.98 4.22
N VAL A 48 9.06 -1.57 3.07
CA VAL A 48 9.98 -2.44 2.33
C VAL A 48 11.24 -1.68 1.91
N LEU A 49 11.11 -0.46 1.41
CA LEU A 49 12.26 0.33 0.96
C LEU A 49 13.18 0.73 2.12
N ILE A 50 12.62 1.14 3.26
CA ILE A 50 13.42 1.43 4.45
C ILE A 50 14.12 0.17 4.96
N TYR A 51 13.40 -0.95 5.03
CA TYR A 51 13.96 -2.22 5.48
C TYR A 51 15.11 -2.71 4.59
N LYS A 52 14.96 -2.64 3.26
CA LYS A 52 16.04 -2.92 2.30
C LYS A 52 17.24 -2.01 2.54
N ASN A 53 17.01 -0.71 2.75
CA ASN A 53 18.07 0.24 3.03
C ASN A 53 18.87 -0.11 4.30
N ILE A 54 18.21 -0.64 5.34
CA ILE A 54 18.88 -1.18 6.52
C ILE A 54 19.74 -2.40 6.17
N ILE A 55 19.22 -3.33 5.38
CA ILE A 55 19.97 -4.53 4.98
C ILE A 55 21.21 -4.16 4.17
N ASP A 56 21.07 -3.28 3.20
CA ASP A 56 22.17 -2.93 2.28
C ASP A 56 23.27 -2.15 3.01
N GLY A 57 22.90 -1.28 3.95
CA GLY A 57 23.87 -0.57 4.78
C GLY A 57 24.59 -1.52 5.75
N GLU A 58 23.90 -2.50 6.33
CA GLU A 58 24.55 -3.52 7.18
C GLU A 58 25.50 -4.37 6.34
N ARG A 59 25.08 -4.80 5.15
CA ARG A 59 25.94 -5.53 4.20
C ARG A 59 27.16 -4.72 3.81
N ALA A 60 27.01 -3.44 3.47
CA ALA A 60 28.14 -2.58 3.16
C ALA A 60 29.10 -2.47 4.36
N GLY A 61 28.59 -2.20 5.57
CA GLY A 61 29.39 -2.13 6.79
C GLY A 61 30.12 -3.44 7.13
N LEU A 62 29.49 -4.59 6.92
CA LEU A 62 30.10 -5.91 7.10
C LEU A 62 31.23 -6.15 6.10
N ASN A 63 31.04 -5.81 4.83
CA ASN A 63 32.07 -6.02 3.82
C ASN A 63 33.28 -5.08 4.02
N ILE A 64 33.10 -3.87 4.57
CA ILE A 64 34.23 -3.05 5.04
C ILE A 64 35.05 -3.78 6.10
N ARG A 65 34.39 -4.41 7.08
CA ARG A 65 35.09 -5.19 8.13
C ARG A 65 35.78 -6.42 7.54
N ASN A 66 35.15 -7.10 6.58
CA ASN A 66 35.76 -8.24 5.90
C ASN A 66 37.00 -7.83 5.10
N LEU A 67 36.99 -6.69 4.40
CA LEU A 67 38.16 -6.16 3.69
C LEU A 67 39.27 -5.70 4.65
N TYR A 68 38.95 -5.34 5.89
CA TYR A 68 39.97 -5.13 6.91
C TYR A 68 40.65 -6.45 7.33
N ILE A 69 39.90 -7.55 7.46
CA ILE A 69 40.42 -8.85 7.88
C ILE A 69 41.14 -9.58 6.73
N ILE A 70 40.58 -9.51 5.52
CA ILE A 70 41.07 -10.18 4.31
C ILE A 70 41.13 -9.15 3.16
N PRO A 71 42.18 -8.32 3.07
CA PRO A 71 42.25 -7.21 2.13
C PRO A 71 42.23 -7.60 0.65
N GLU A 72 42.67 -8.81 0.31
CA GLU A 72 42.76 -9.28 -1.07
C GLU A 72 41.46 -9.95 -1.59
N ASP A 73 40.40 -10.00 -0.78
CA ASP A 73 39.15 -10.65 -1.18
C ASP A 73 38.34 -9.79 -2.17
N LYS A 74 38.52 -10.12 -3.45
CA LYS A 74 37.79 -9.49 -4.57
C LYS A 74 36.28 -9.70 -4.49
N ASN A 75 35.81 -10.82 -3.96
CA ASN A 75 34.37 -11.07 -3.86
C ASN A 75 33.73 -10.13 -2.83
N THR A 76 34.39 -9.93 -1.69
CA THR A 76 33.96 -8.96 -0.68
C THR A 76 33.91 -7.54 -1.25
N LEU A 77 34.88 -7.14 -2.08
CA LEU A 77 34.84 -5.85 -2.77
C LEU A 77 33.61 -5.72 -3.68
N THR A 78 33.33 -6.74 -4.51
CA THR A 78 32.15 -6.73 -5.39
C THR A 78 30.83 -6.66 -4.61
N ILE A 79 30.73 -7.38 -3.49
CA ILE A 79 29.53 -7.33 -2.64
C ILE A 79 29.39 -5.94 -2.00
N LEU A 80 30.47 -5.31 -1.56
CA LEU A 80 30.46 -3.95 -1.04
C LEU A 80 29.94 -2.95 -2.08
N GLU A 81 30.45 -3.02 -3.31
CA GLU A 81 30.01 -2.14 -4.41
C GLU A 81 28.51 -2.30 -4.68
N ASN A 82 28.05 -3.53 -4.87
CA ASN A 82 26.64 -3.82 -5.11
C ASN A 82 25.76 -3.34 -3.96
N SER A 83 26.19 -3.56 -2.71
CA SER A 83 25.42 -3.12 -1.53
C SER A 83 25.31 -1.59 -1.47
N VAL A 84 26.36 -0.86 -1.85
CA VAL A 84 26.32 0.62 -1.87
C VAL A 84 25.42 1.13 -3.00
N ASP A 85 25.43 0.49 -4.16
CA ASP A 85 24.57 0.84 -5.28
C ASP A 85 23.10 0.52 -4.99
N GLU A 86 22.81 -0.63 -4.38
CA GLU A 86 21.47 -1.00 -3.91
C GLU A 86 20.98 -0.03 -2.81
N LEU A 87 21.85 0.33 -1.86
CA LEU A 87 21.56 1.30 -0.81
C LEU A 87 21.14 2.66 -1.40
N VAL A 88 21.84 3.14 -2.43
CA VAL A 88 21.51 4.40 -3.12
C VAL A 88 20.23 4.26 -3.93
N THR A 89 20.05 3.15 -4.64
CA THR A 89 18.86 2.90 -5.46
C THR A 89 17.60 2.87 -4.60
N ASN A 90 17.60 2.06 -3.53
CA ASN A 90 16.49 1.95 -2.59
C ASN A 90 16.17 3.31 -1.93
N ARG A 91 17.20 4.13 -1.67
CA ARG A 91 17.01 5.49 -1.13
C ARG A 91 16.30 6.42 -2.10
N GLU A 92 16.68 6.41 -3.37
CA GLU A 92 16.06 7.26 -4.39
C GLU A 92 14.64 6.80 -4.75
N GLU A 93 14.39 5.49 -4.76
CA GLU A 93 13.04 4.94 -4.87
C GLU A 93 12.15 5.40 -3.70
N TYR A 94 12.68 5.42 -2.49
CA TYR A 94 11.95 5.92 -1.31
C TYR A 94 11.61 7.41 -1.43
N LYS A 95 12.55 8.24 -1.87
CA LYS A 95 12.29 9.66 -2.16
C LYS A 95 11.19 9.85 -3.20
N LYS A 96 11.24 9.07 -4.29
CA LYS A 96 10.24 9.09 -5.36
C LYS A 96 8.86 8.69 -4.84
N LEU A 97 8.77 7.65 -4.02
CA LEU A 97 7.51 7.19 -3.41
C LEU A 97 6.87 8.27 -2.53
N LEU A 98 7.69 9.03 -1.80
CA LEU A 98 7.23 10.13 -0.96
C LEU A 98 6.94 11.42 -1.75
N GLY A 99 7.32 11.50 -3.03
CA GLY A 99 7.31 12.75 -3.79
C GLY A 99 8.25 13.80 -3.19
N ALA A 100 9.30 13.37 -2.49
CA ALA A 100 10.22 14.24 -1.75
C ALA A 100 11.55 14.36 -2.49
N THR A 101 12.08 15.59 -2.60
CA THR A 101 13.43 15.84 -3.14
C THR A 101 14.51 15.81 -2.07
N LYS A 102 14.12 15.96 -0.80
CA LYS A 102 15.01 15.94 0.36
C LYS A 102 14.34 15.24 1.53
N LEU A 103 15.13 14.45 2.26
CA LEU A 103 14.72 13.74 3.46
C LEU A 103 15.57 14.22 4.65
N GLN A 104 14.98 14.15 5.85
CA GLN A 104 15.67 14.56 7.08
C GLN A 104 16.95 13.75 7.34
N THR A 105 17.02 12.52 6.82
CA THR A 105 18.18 11.64 7.00
C THR A 105 19.21 11.76 5.86
N ASP A 106 19.08 12.74 4.95
CA ASP A 106 20.00 12.88 3.81
C ASP A 106 21.43 13.25 4.23
N GLU A 107 21.62 14.03 5.28
CA GLU A 107 22.96 14.42 5.74
C GLU A 107 23.78 13.19 6.17
N ILE A 108 23.24 12.39 7.08
CA ILE A 108 23.88 11.16 7.55
C ILE A 108 23.98 10.10 6.44
N PHE A 109 22.99 10.04 5.53
CA PHE A 109 23.04 9.17 4.35
C PHE A 109 24.18 9.55 3.40
N ASN A 110 24.37 10.84 3.14
CA ASN A 110 25.47 11.31 2.30
C ASN A 110 26.82 11.04 2.98
N LYS A 111 26.90 11.22 4.30
CA LYS A 111 28.11 10.90 5.07
C LYS A 111 28.47 9.41 4.96
N ILE A 112 27.52 8.51 5.17
CA ILE A 112 27.78 7.07 5.14
C ILE A 112 28.14 6.58 3.72
N THR A 113 27.40 7.01 2.70
CA THR A 113 27.68 6.64 1.31
C THR A 113 29.01 7.20 0.81
N SER A 114 29.38 8.42 1.23
CA SER A 114 30.69 8.99 0.91
C SER A 114 31.82 8.19 1.54
N PHE A 115 31.65 7.75 2.79
CA PHE A 115 32.60 6.87 3.44
C PHE A 115 32.76 5.54 2.69
N TYR A 116 31.65 4.88 2.33
CA TYR A 116 31.70 3.62 1.60
C TYR A 116 32.37 3.76 0.23
N ARG A 117 32.02 4.81 -0.54
CA ARG A 117 32.65 5.09 -1.83
C ARG A 117 34.15 5.39 -1.70
N SER A 118 34.54 6.13 -0.67
CA SER A 118 35.96 6.37 -0.35
C SER A 118 36.69 5.05 -0.08
N SER A 119 36.09 4.16 0.71
CA SER A 119 36.64 2.84 1.04
C SER A 119 36.76 1.92 -0.19
N ILE A 120 35.74 1.89 -1.06
CA ILE A 120 35.80 1.18 -2.34
C ILE A 120 36.98 1.68 -3.17
N ASN A 121 37.13 3.00 -3.31
CA ASN A 121 38.22 3.61 -4.07
C ASN A 121 39.59 3.30 -3.47
N LYS A 122 39.70 3.32 -2.14
CA LYS A 122 40.90 2.93 -1.39
C LYS A 122 41.34 1.52 -1.78
N VAL A 123 40.44 0.55 -1.70
CA VAL A 123 40.72 -0.86 -2.05
C VAL A 123 41.05 -1.03 -3.53
N LYS A 124 40.32 -0.36 -4.43
CA LYS A 124 40.63 -0.35 -5.88
C LYS A 124 42.03 0.18 -6.20
N ASN A 125 42.54 1.10 -5.39
CA ASN A 125 43.88 1.66 -5.50
C ASN A 125 44.93 0.83 -4.75
N ASN A 126 44.63 -0.43 -4.41
CA ASN A 126 45.50 -1.35 -3.66
C ASN A 126 45.89 -0.82 -2.27
N GLN A 127 45.03 -0.02 -1.64
CA GLN A 127 45.19 0.42 -0.26
C GLN A 127 44.29 -0.39 0.65
N ASN A 128 44.83 -0.85 1.78
CA ASN A 128 44.08 -1.66 2.74
C ASN A 128 43.09 -0.81 3.54
N ILE A 129 41.92 -1.38 3.85
CA ILE A 129 41.04 -0.85 4.91
C ILE A 129 41.79 -1.00 6.24
N THR A 130 41.78 0.05 7.06
CA THR A 130 42.46 0.08 8.36
C THR A 130 41.48 -0.08 9.51
N LEU A 131 42.01 -0.24 10.72
CA LEU A 131 41.17 -0.31 11.92
C LEU A 131 40.43 1.01 12.15
N GLU A 132 41.07 2.14 11.85
CA GLU A 132 40.47 3.48 11.95
C GLU A 132 39.25 3.60 11.04
N ASP A 133 39.32 3.10 9.80
CA ASP A 133 38.18 3.09 8.88
C ASP A 133 36.98 2.33 9.49
N VAL A 134 37.22 1.16 10.09
CA VAL A 134 36.19 0.34 10.74
C VAL A 134 35.59 1.05 11.97
N GLN A 135 36.44 1.73 12.75
CA GLN A 135 36.03 2.49 13.93
C GLN A 135 35.24 3.75 13.55
N GLU A 136 35.55 4.38 12.42
CA GLU A 136 34.85 5.58 11.93
C GLU A 136 33.47 5.25 11.34
N ILE A 137 33.35 4.19 10.53
CA ILE A 137 32.08 3.85 9.89
C ILE A 137 31.03 3.33 10.87
N THR A 138 31.46 2.62 11.90
CA THR A 138 30.55 1.98 12.86
C THR A 138 29.58 2.95 13.53
N PRO A 139 30.00 4.09 14.11
CA PRO A 139 29.07 5.06 14.69
C PRO A 139 28.18 5.73 13.64
N ILE A 140 28.70 6.05 12.45
CA ILE A 140 27.92 6.67 11.36
C ILE A 140 26.78 5.73 10.93
N TRP A 141 27.10 4.44 10.73
CA TRP A 141 26.12 3.42 10.39
C TRP A 141 25.07 3.25 11.50
N ARG A 142 25.50 3.15 12.76
CA ARG A 142 24.58 3.00 13.91
C ARG A 142 23.61 4.17 14.01
N GLU A 143 24.09 5.39 13.82
CA GLU A 143 23.26 6.59 13.82
C GLU A 143 22.23 6.54 12.67
N TYR A 144 22.67 6.23 11.45
CA TYR A 144 21.77 6.13 10.31
C TYR A 144 20.71 5.05 10.50
N ARG A 145 21.14 3.85 10.89
CA ARG A 145 20.26 2.72 11.21
C ARG A 145 19.23 3.08 12.27
N GLY A 146 19.64 3.75 13.36
CA GLY A 146 18.72 4.16 14.42
C GLY A 146 17.62 5.13 13.93
N LEU A 147 17.91 5.96 12.94
CA LEU A 147 16.91 6.83 12.31
C LEU A 147 15.94 6.02 11.44
N LEU A 148 16.45 5.05 10.68
CA LEU A 148 15.61 4.16 9.87
C LEU A 148 14.73 3.25 10.73
N GLU A 149 15.24 2.70 11.84
CA GLU A 149 14.49 1.87 12.77
C GLU A 149 13.34 2.64 13.43
N LYS A 150 13.54 3.92 13.77
CA LYS A 150 12.47 4.80 14.26
C LYS A 150 11.37 5.00 13.20
N GLN A 151 11.75 5.11 11.93
CA GLN A 151 10.80 5.20 10.82
C GLN A 151 10.07 3.88 10.59
N LEU A 152 10.74 2.74 10.72
CA LEU A 152 10.09 1.43 10.63
C LEU A 152 9.08 1.21 11.75
N ALA A 153 9.41 1.59 12.99
CA ALA A 153 8.49 1.45 14.11
C ALA A 153 7.20 2.26 13.92
N SER A 154 7.29 3.47 13.36
CA SER A 154 6.10 4.26 13.05
C SER A 154 5.32 3.68 11.86
N LEU A 155 6.01 3.16 10.84
CA LEU A 155 5.38 2.50 9.71
C LEU A 155 4.72 1.18 10.08
N GLU A 156 5.26 0.40 11.02
CA GLU A 156 4.65 -0.86 11.46
C GLU A 156 3.27 -0.61 12.12
N ILE A 157 3.18 0.44 12.95
CA ILE A 157 1.91 0.86 13.55
C ILE A 157 0.95 1.33 12.45
N LYS A 158 1.44 2.11 11.49
CA LYS A 158 0.63 2.62 10.37
C LYS A 158 0.18 1.49 9.43
N ASP A 159 1.02 0.52 9.15
CA ASP A 159 0.74 -0.62 8.28
C ASP A 159 -0.40 -1.45 8.86
N LYS A 160 -0.32 -1.77 10.16
CA LYS A 160 -1.41 -2.43 10.87
C LYS A 160 -2.70 -1.63 10.80
N SER A 161 -2.65 -0.33 11.11
CA SER A 161 -3.81 0.56 11.08
C SER A 161 -4.46 0.66 9.69
N THR A 162 -3.66 0.79 8.64
CA THR A 162 -4.12 0.92 7.25
C THR A 162 -4.64 -0.40 6.69
N SER A 163 -3.99 -1.52 7.02
CA SER A 163 -4.46 -2.87 6.70
C SER A 163 -5.80 -3.19 7.38
N ASP A 164 -5.94 -2.88 8.67
CA ASP A 164 -7.20 -3.07 9.40
C ASP A 164 -8.31 -2.17 8.82
N GLY A 165 -7.98 -0.92 8.47
CA GLY A 165 -8.89 0.00 7.80
C GLY A 165 -9.37 -0.51 6.44
N PHE A 166 -8.46 -1.01 5.60
CA PHE A 166 -8.78 -1.62 4.32
C PHE A 166 -9.69 -2.85 4.49
N ALA A 167 -9.35 -3.76 5.40
CA ALA A 167 -10.17 -4.94 5.69
C ALA A 167 -11.58 -4.55 6.16
N ASN A 168 -11.68 -3.52 6.99
CA ASN A 168 -12.98 -2.99 7.43
C ASN A 168 -13.79 -2.40 6.26
N ASP A 169 -13.16 -1.63 5.37
CA ASP A 169 -13.85 -1.06 4.21
C ASP A 169 -14.35 -2.14 3.24
N VAL A 170 -13.56 -3.20 3.02
CA VAL A 170 -13.97 -4.38 2.24
C VAL A 170 -15.16 -5.08 2.91
N ASN A 171 -15.14 -5.24 4.24
CA ASN A 171 -16.24 -5.84 4.98
C ASN A 171 -17.52 -4.99 4.86
N VAL A 172 -17.42 -3.67 4.99
CA VAL A 172 -18.56 -2.76 4.83
C VAL A 172 -19.14 -2.85 3.42
N LEU A 173 -18.30 -2.86 2.39
CA LEU A 173 -18.74 -3.05 1.00
C LEU A 173 -19.46 -4.40 0.83
N THR A 174 -18.91 -5.48 1.37
CA THR A 174 -19.46 -6.84 1.25
C THR A 174 -20.81 -6.98 1.97
N VAL A 175 -20.92 -6.46 3.20
CA VAL A 175 -22.18 -6.43 3.95
C VAL A 175 -23.21 -5.56 3.23
N GLY A 176 -22.81 -4.38 2.75
CA GLY A 176 -23.65 -3.49 1.97
C GLY A 176 -24.24 -4.19 0.74
N PHE A 177 -23.40 -4.83 -0.08
CA PHE A 177 -23.84 -5.62 -1.23
C PHE A 177 -24.79 -6.76 -0.86
N THR A 178 -24.51 -7.48 0.23
CA THR A 178 -25.37 -8.57 0.70
C THR A 178 -26.76 -8.05 1.05
N VAL A 179 -26.84 -6.94 1.78
CA VAL A 179 -28.11 -6.28 2.13
C VAL A 179 -28.84 -5.81 0.87
N PHE A 180 -28.14 -5.23 -0.11
CA PHE A 180 -28.73 -4.82 -1.38
C PHE A 180 -29.32 -6.00 -2.16
N ILE A 181 -28.60 -7.12 -2.27
CA ILE A 181 -29.10 -8.33 -2.95
C ILE A 181 -30.37 -8.84 -2.26
N ILE A 182 -30.37 -8.93 -0.93
CA ILE A 182 -31.55 -9.34 -0.15
C ILE A 182 -32.72 -8.40 -0.41
N ALA A 183 -32.50 -7.08 -0.40
CA ALA A 183 -33.54 -6.10 -0.67
C ALA A 183 -34.14 -6.25 -2.07
N ILE A 184 -33.32 -6.48 -3.10
CA ILE A 184 -33.78 -6.73 -4.48
C ILE A 184 -34.64 -8.00 -4.57
N ILE A 185 -34.24 -9.08 -3.89
CA ILE A 185 -35.00 -10.34 -3.85
C ILE A 185 -36.38 -10.12 -3.21
N ILE A 186 -36.43 -9.41 -2.08
CA ILE A 186 -37.69 -9.10 -1.37
C ILE A 186 -38.59 -8.22 -2.25
N LEU A 187 -38.05 -7.15 -2.84
CA LEU A 187 -38.79 -6.26 -3.75
C LEU A 187 -39.35 -6.99 -4.96
N SER A 188 -38.54 -7.83 -5.61
CA SER A 188 -38.95 -8.64 -6.76
C SER A 188 -40.07 -9.61 -6.40
N SER A 189 -39.96 -10.28 -5.25
CA SER A 189 -41.01 -11.18 -4.73
C SER A 189 -42.32 -10.43 -4.46
N LEU A 190 -42.25 -9.22 -3.91
CA LEU A 190 -43.42 -8.39 -3.62
C LEU A 190 -44.13 -7.92 -4.91
N ILE A 191 -43.36 -7.56 -5.94
CA ILE A 191 -43.88 -7.21 -7.28
C ILE A 191 -44.59 -8.41 -7.91
N LEU A 192 -44.03 -9.63 -7.81
CA LEU A 192 -44.66 -10.86 -8.29
C LEU A 192 -45.98 -11.15 -7.56
N LEU A 193 -46.03 -10.97 -6.24
CA LEU A 193 -47.26 -11.14 -5.45
C LEU A 193 -48.34 -10.13 -5.84
N LEU A 194 -47.99 -8.86 -5.99
CA LEU A 194 -48.92 -7.81 -6.39
C LEU A 194 -49.44 -8.04 -7.81
N SER A 195 -48.57 -8.35 -8.77
CA SER A 195 -48.95 -8.63 -10.15
C SER A 195 -49.91 -9.82 -10.26
N LYS A 196 -49.63 -10.92 -9.54
CA LYS A 196 -50.56 -12.07 -9.44
C LYS A 196 -51.94 -11.65 -8.92
N SER A 197 -51.99 -10.84 -7.86
CA SER A 197 -53.25 -10.36 -7.28
C SER A 197 -54.04 -9.47 -8.25
N TYR A 198 -53.36 -8.58 -8.97
CA TYR A 198 -53.99 -7.75 -10.00
C TYR A 198 -54.54 -8.59 -11.15
N LEU A 199 -53.80 -9.58 -11.62
CA LEU A 199 -54.19 -10.45 -12.73
C LEU A 199 -55.41 -11.29 -12.36
N LEU A 200 -55.45 -11.83 -11.14
CA LEU A 200 -56.63 -12.53 -10.59
C LEU A 200 -57.87 -11.63 -10.50
N LYS A 201 -57.71 -10.38 -10.05
CA LYS A 201 -58.82 -9.42 -10.01
C LYS A 201 -59.33 -9.06 -11.41
N ALA A 202 -58.43 -8.92 -12.39
CA ALA A 202 -58.79 -8.64 -13.77
C ALA A 202 -59.60 -9.80 -14.38
N ILE A 203 -59.16 -11.05 -14.20
CA ILE A 203 -59.89 -12.24 -14.67
C ILE A 203 -61.30 -12.28 -14.07
N ARG A 204 -61.42 -12.14 -12.74
CA ARG A 204 -62.73 -12.13 -12.06
C ARG A 204 -63.66 -11.01 -12.53
N SER A 205 -63.12 -9.88 -12.99
CA SER A 205 -63.93 -8.79 -13.53
C SER A 205 -64.43 -9.03 -14.96
N ILE A 206 -63.81 -9.95 -15.69
CA ILE A 206 -64.23 -10.36 -17.05
C ILE A 206 -65.27 -11.49 -16.95
N GLU A 207 -65.15 -12.36 -15.95
CA GLU A 207 -66.09 -13.46 -15.68
C GLU A 207 -67.40 -13.01 -15.02
N SER A 208 -67.47 -11.75 -14.56
CA SER A 208 -68.64 -11.08 -13.98
C SER A 208 -69.42 -10.29 -15.03
#